data_AF-A0A223V268-F1
#
_entry.id   AF-A0A223V268-F1
#
_cell.length_a   1.000
_cell.length_b   1.000
_cell.length_c   1.000
_cell.angle_alpha   90.00
_cell.angle_beta   90.00
_cell.angle_gamma   90.00
#
_symmetry.space_group_name_H-M   'P 1'
#
loop_
_entity.id
_entity.type
_entity.pdbx_description
1 polymer ?
#
loop_
_entity_poly.entity_id
_entity_poly.type
_entity_poly.pdbx_seq_one_letter_code
_entity_poly.pdbx_strand_id
1 'polypeptide(L)'
;MFSSYLFILNVLALLTFSEFTSLEPVQRISSQNTVSEQDSFKKNAFNVLEKKCNVCHVSKKRVQNFTLQNMDSLSKEINKQVFVKKKMPKGNKIALSVEDIETLKLWLRNLDKK
;
A
#
# COMPACT_ATOMS: atom_id res chain seq x y z
N MET A 1 -31.66 -65.93 11.80
CA MET A 1 -31.71 -64.70 10.98
C MET A 1 -31.06 -63.49 11.68
N PHE A 2 -29.93 -63.64 12.39
CA PHE A 2 -29.24 -62.50 13.05
C PHE A 2 -27.70 -62.56 12.96
N SER A 3 -27.13 -63.47 12.16
CA SER A 3 -25.68 -63.71 12.16
C SER A 3 -24.90 -62.97 11.05
N SER A 4 -25.58 -62.28 10.14
CA SER A 4 -24.97 -61.61 8.99
C SER A 4 -24.82 -60.09 9.17
N TYR A 5 -25.42 -59.49 10.21
CA TYR A 5 -25.34 -58.06 10.48
C TYR A 5 -24.07 -57.64 11.25
N LEU A 6 -23.45 -58.58 11.98
CA LEU A 6 -22.30 -58.27 12.85
C LEU A 6 -20.98 -58.11 12.08
N PHE A 7 -20.92 -58.56 10.83
CA PHE A 7 -19.72 -58.41 9.99
C PHE A 7 -19.70 -57.09 9.19
N ILE A 8 -20.86 -56.44 9.00
CA ILE A 8 -20.98 -55.22 8.19
C ILE A 8 -20.66 -53.96 9.01
N LEU A 9 -20.78 -54.01 10.34
CA LEU A 9 -20.54 -52.85 11.21
C LEU A 9 -19.05 -52.51 11.44
N ASN A 10 -18.11 -53.41 11.11
CA ASN A 10 -16.67 -53.15 11.29
C ASN A 10 -15.98 -52.53 10.07
N VAL A 11 -16.60 -52.58 8.88
CA VAL A 11 -16.00 -52.02 7.65
C VAL A 11 -16.29 -50.52 7.49
N LEU A 12 -17.39 -50.03 8.07
CA LEU A 12 -17.80 -48.62 7.99
C LEU A 12 -17.03 -47.67 8.92
N ALA A 13 -16.35 -48.18 9.96
CA ALA A 13 -15.54 -47.36 10.86
C ALA A 13 -14.15 -47.01 10.31
N LEU A 14 -13.70 -47.64 9.22
CA LEU A 14 -12.38 -47.42 8.61
C LEU A 14 -12.42 -46.54 7.36
N LEU A 15 -13.61 -46.20 6.84
CA LEU A 15 -13.75 -45.34 5.65
C LEU A 15 -14.02 -43.87 5.96
N THR A 16 -14.10 -43.47 7.23
CA THR A 16 -14.33 -42.05 7.61
C THR A 16 -13.10 -41.35 8.20
N PHE A 17 -11.91 -41.96 8.14
CA PHE A 17 -10.69 -41.38 8.73
C PHE A 17 -9.71 -40.77 7.70
N SER A 18 -9.99 -40.85 6.41
CA SER A 18 -9.09 -40.32 5.36
C SER A 18 -9.48 -38.93 4.85
N GLU A 19 -10.22 -38.14 5.63
CA GLU A 19 -10.62 -36.80 5.21
C GLU A 19 -10.32 -35.75 6.30
N PHE A 20 -9.08 -35.77 6.78
CA PHE A 20 -8.50 -34.60 7.42
C PHE A 20 -7.15 -34.27 6.76
N THR A 21 -7.18 -34.15 5.44
CA THR A 21 -6.12 -33.53 4.65
C THR A 21 -6.54 -32.12 4.31
N SER A 22 -6.05 -31.14 5.06
CA SER A 22 -5.44 -29.92 4.53
C SER A 22 -5.13 -29.01 5.72
N LEU A 23 -3.96 -29.21 6.33
CA LEU A 23 -3.35 -28.14 7.10
C LEU A 23 -2.84 -27.14 6.07
N GLU A 24 -3.68 -26.20 5.65
CA GLU A 24 -3.15 -25.02 4.97
C GLU A 24 -2.13 -24.37 5.92
N PRO A 25 -0.91 -24.08 5.46
CA PRO A 25 0.02 -23.34 6.28
C PRO A 25 -0.63 -21.98 6.56
N VAL A 26 -0.95 -21.71 7.83
CA VAL A 26 -1.36 -20.37 8.28
C VAL A 26 -0.21 -19.43 7.95
N GLN A 27 -0.32 -18.80 6.78
CA GLN A 27 0.61 -17.81 6.32
C GLN A 27 0.46 -16.60 7.24
N ARG A 28 1.35 -16.49 8.22
CA ARG A 28 1.71 -15.22 8.84
C ARG A 28 2.43 -14.35 7.80
N ILE A 29 1.73 -13.96 6.75
CA ILE A 29 2.17 -12.97 5.76
C ILE A 29 1.23 -11.79 5.91
N SER A 30 1.53 -10.90 6.85
CA SER A 30 0.78 -9.64 6.95
C SER A 30 1.68 -8.47 7.34
N SER A 31 2.80 -8.71 8.05
CA SER A 31 3.60 -7.60 8.57
C SER A 31 4.83 -7.21 7.75
N GLN A 32 5.28 -8.02 6.78
CA GLN A 32 6.50 -7.71 6.00
C GLN A 32 6.21 -7.04 4.64
N ASN A 33 5.06 -7.30 4.01
CA ASN A 33 4.71 -6.65 2.75
C ASN A 33 4.33 -5.17 2.92
N THR A 34 3.75 -4.79 4.05
CA THR A 34 3.26 -3.41 4.23
C THR A 34 4.40 -2.39 4.34
N VAL A 35 5.52 -2.78 4.93
CA VAL A 35 6.69 -1.89 5.09
C VAL A 35 7.40 -1.66 3.76
N SER A 36 7.64 -2.72 2.98
CA SER A 36 8.30 -2.60 1.68
C SER A 36 7.43 -1.83 0.67
N GLU A 37 6.12 -2.00 0.74
CA GLU A 37 5.17 -1.30 -0.12
C GLU A 37 5.05 0.19 0.26
N GLN A 38 5.00 0.53 1.55
CA GLN A 38 5.01 1.93 2.00
C GLN A 38 6.28 2.67 1.58
N ASP A 39 7.44 2.03 1.72
CA ASP A 39 8.71 2.59 1.24
C ASP A 39 8.70 2.85 -0.27
N SER A 40 8.03 1.99 -1.04
CA SER A 40 7.87 2.17 -2.48
C SER A 40 7.01 3.40 -2.81
N PHE A 41 5.86 3.58 -2.13
CA PHE A 41 4.99 4.73 -2.35
C PHE A 41 5.68 6.04 -1.99
N LYS A 42 6.40 6.05 -0.87
CA LYS A 42 7.15 7.22 -0.42
C LYS A 42 8.25 7.60 -1.41
N LYS A 43 9.05 6.65 -1.87
CA LYS A 43 10.12 6.91 -2.87
C LYS A 43 9.55 7.42 -4.19
N ASN A 44 8.44 6.83 -4.67
CA ASN A 44 7.80 7.25 -5.91
C ASN A 44 7.25 8.67 -5.80
N ALA A 45 6.58 9.00 -4.69
CA ALA A 45 6.11 10.36 -4.43
C ALA A 45 7.25 11.36 -4.30
N PHE A 46 8.36 10.97 -3.66
CA PHE A 46 9.54 11.81 -3.56
C PHE A 46 10.11 12.19 -4.93
N ASN A 47 10.21 11.23 -5.85
CA ASN A 47 10.66 11.49 -7.22
C ASN A 47 9.77 12.54 -7.93
N VAL A 48 8.46 12.52 -7.69
CA VAL A 48 7.53 13.53 -8.22
C VAL A 48 7.80 14.89 -7.57
N LEU A 49 7.90 14.95 -6.24
CA LEU A 49 8.18 16.20 -5.51
C LEU A 49 9.51 16.81 -5.94
N GLU A 50 10.55 16.00 -6.14
CA GLU A 50 11.86 16.45 -6.59
C GLU A 50 11.78 17.07 -8.00
N LYS A 51 11.17 16.36 -8.96
CA LYS A 51 11.14 16.79 -10.36
C LYS A 51 10.13 17.91 -10.63
N LYS A 52 9.03 17.98 -9.87
CA LYS A 52 7.89 18.86 -10.17
C LYS A 52 7.74 20.01 -9.16
N CYS A 53 8.17 19.82 -7.92
CA CYS A 53 8.01 20.84 -6.88
C CYS A 53 9.34 21.50 -6.52
N ASN A 54 10.39 20.72 -6.27
CA ASN A 54 11.69 21.24 -5.85
C ASN A 54 12.33 22.12 -6.92
N VAL A 55 12.08 21.88 -8.21
CA VAL A 55 12.56 22.77 -9.29
C VAL A 55 12.22 24.24 -9.01
N CYS A 56 10.99 24.54 -8.59
CA CYS A 56 10.60 25.90 -8.22
C CYS A 56 10.95 26.27 -6.78
N HIS A 57 10.93 25.32 -5.84
CA HIS A 57 11.20 25.63 -4.44
C HIS A 57 12.68 25.96 -4.20
N VAL A 58 13.60 25.25 -4.88
CA VAL A 58 15.03 25.54 -4.86
C VAL A 58 15.33 26.83 -5.62
N SER A 59 14.91 26.93 -6.89
CA SER A 59 15.26 28.09 -7.73
C SER A 59 14.69 29.42 -7.22
N LYS A 60 13.48 29.40 -6.65
CA LYS A 60 12.83 30.60 -6.10
C LYS A 60 13.06 30.76 -4.59
N LYS A 61 14.00 30.00 -4.01
CA LYS A 61 14.35 30.03 -2.57
C LYS A 61 13.12 30.03 -1.67
N ARG A 62 12.15 29.14 -1.97
CA ARG A 62 10.98 28.96 -1.11
C ARG A 62 11.44 28.36 0.21
N VAL A 63 10.68 28.63 1.27
CA VAL A 63 11.02 28.25 2.65
C VAL A 63 11.23 26.75 2.82
N GLN A 64 10.62 25.91 1.96
CA GLN A 64 10.61 24.47 2.12
C GLN A 64 11.07 23.77 0.85
N ASN A 65 12.16 23.02 0.93
CA ASN A 65 12.53 22.01 -0.07
C ASN A 65 12.09 20.64 0.45
N PHE A 66 11.45 19.84 -0.40
CA PHE A 66 10.98 18.52 -0.01
C PHE A 66 12.14 17.52 -0.04
N THR A 67 12.26 16.71 1.01
CA THR A 67 13.25 15.64 1.15
C THR A 67 12.54 14.37 1.64
N LEU A 68 13.17 13.20 1.50
CA LEU A 68 12.62 11.94 2.03
C LEU A 68 12.36 12.01 3.54
N GLN A 69 13.12 12.82 4.27
CA GLN A 69 13.00 12.97 5.73
C GLN A 69 11.83 13.86 6.12
N ASN A 70 11.50 14.90 5.33
CA ASN A 70 10.48 15.90 5.71
C ASN A 70 9.15 15.78 4.94
N MET A 71 9.09 15.00 3.86
CA MET A 71 7.89 14.97 3.01
C MET A 71 6.63 14.52 3.76
N ASP A 72 6.75 13.54 4.65
CA ASP A 72 5.60 13.01 5.39
C ASP A 72 5.07 14.03 6.40
N SER A 73 5.94 14.82 7.05
CA SER A 73 5.51 15.88 7.97
C SER A 73 4.88 17.07 7.25
N LEU A 74 5.21 17.26 5.97
CA LEU A 74 4.65 18.29 5.10
C LEU A 74 3.44 17.82 4.26
N SER A 75 3.06 16.55 4.37
CA SER A 75 1.98 15.92 3.60
C SER A 75 0.66 16.70 3.64
N LYS A 76 0.26 17.21 4.81
CA LYS A 76 -0.96 18.02 4.98
C LYS A 76 -0.92 19.31 4.16
N GLU A 77 0.22 20.00 4.15
CA GLU A 77 0.37 21.25 3.39
C GLU A 77 0.46 20.96 1.89
N ILE A 78 1.15 19.88 1.49
CA ILE A 78 1.18 19.41 0.10
C ILE A 78 -0.25 19.12 -0.38
N ASN A 79 -1.02 18.33 0.38
CA ASN A 79 -2.40 18.00 0.03
C ASN A 79 -3.25 19.26 -0.14
N LYS A 80 -3.14 20.19 0.81
CA LYS A 80 -3.86 21.45 0.80
C LYS A 80 -3.51 22.31 -0.42
N GLN A 81 -2.23 22.45 -0.76
CA GLN A 81 -1.81 23.34 -1.85
C GLN A 81 -2.06 22.72 -3.24
N VAL A 82 -1.85 21.42 -3.38
CA VAL A 82 -1.92 20.72 -4.67
C VAL A 82 -3.35 20.29 -5.00
N PHE A 83 -4.06 19.64 -4.08
CA PHE A 83 -5.34 19.00 -4.39
C PHE A 83 -6.55 19.83 -3.95
N VAL A 84 -6.47 20.48 -2.79
CA VAL A 84 -7.60 21.28 -2.27
C VAL A 84 -7.62 22.66 -2.93
N LYS A 85 -6.53 23.43 -2.80
CA LYS A 85 -6.45 24.80 -3.32
C LYS A 85 -6.06 24.87 -4.79
N LYS A 86 -5.47 23.79 -5.35
CA LYS A 86 -4.98 23.73 -6.73
C LYS A 86 -4.06 24.92 -7.10
N LYS A 87 -3.25 25.38 -6.14
CA LYS A 87 -2.32 26.52 -6.28
C LYS A 87 -0.91 26.09 -6.71
N MET A 88 -0.63 24.79 -6.71
CA MET A 88 0.65 24.19 -7.06
C MET A 88 0.44 22.96 -7.94
N PRO A 89 1.36 22.68 -8.88
CA PRO A 89 2.52 23.50 -9.26
C PRO A 89 2.11 24.77 -10.02
N LYS A 90 2.95 25.81 -9.96
CA LYS A 90 2.68 27.10 -10.61
C LYS A 90 3.12 27.10 -12.07
N GLY A 91 2.20 27.44 -12.96
CA GLY A 91 2.44 27.56 -14.40
C GLY A 91 2.50 26.21 -15.11
N ASN A 92 2.51 26.24 -16.45
CA ASN A 92 2.27 25.04 -17.26
C ASN A 92 3.55 24.24 -17.57
N LYS A 93 4.74 24.81 -17.37
CA LYS A 93 6.03 24.18 -17.75
C LYS A 93 6.40 22.96 -16.91
N ILE A 94 5.87 22.87 -15.69
CA ILE A 94 6.17 21.80 -14.71
C ILE A 94 4.87 21.19 -14.16
N ALA A 95 3.83 21.13 -15.00
CA ALA A 95 2.56 20.54 -14.63
C ALA A 95 2.72 19.07 -14.18
N LEU A 96 1.88 18.67 -13.23
CA LEU A 96 1.74 17.26 -12.87
C LEU A 96 0.99 16.54 -13.99
N SER A 97 1.51 15.40 -14.44
CA SER A 97 0.75 14.48 -15.27
C SER A 97 -0.32 13.75 -14.44
N VAL A 98 -1.17 12.97 -15.10
CA VAL A 98 -2.16 12.13 -14.40
C VAL A 98 -1.45 11.12 -13.48
N GLU A 99 -0.34 10.55 -13.95
CA GLU A 99 0.48 9.60 -13.20
C GLU A 99 1.15 10.26 -11.99
N ASP A 100 1.66 11.48 -12.14
CA ASP A 100 2.23 12.26 -11.04
C ASP A 100 1.16 12.50 -9.93
N ILE A 101 -0.05 12.88 -10.35
CA ILE A 101 -1.18 13.13 -9.44
C ILE A 101 -1.55 11.86 -8.67
N GLU A 102 -1.72 10.74 -9.37
CA GLU A 102 -2.10 9.48 -8.74
C GLU A 102 -1.01 8.95 -7.82
N THR A 103 0.27 9.11 -8.19
CA THR A 103 1.41 8.77 -7.33
C THR A 103 1.36 9.54 -6.01
N LEU A 104 1.16 10.85 -6.06
CA LEU A 104 1.06 11.69 -4.87
C LEU A 104 -0.17 11.36 -4.01
N LYS A 105 -1.34 11.13 -4.63
CA LYS A 105 -2.55 10.71 -3.90
C LYS A 105 -2.39 9.36 -3.24
N LEU A 106 -1.71 8.42 -3.89
CA LEU A 106 -1.49 7.09 -3.34
C LEU A 106 -0.59 7.15 -2.10
N TRP A 107 0.50 7.92 -2.17
CA TRP A 107 1.35 8.16 -1.01
C TRP A 107 0.58 8.83 0.14
N LEU A 108 -0.18 9.91 -0.12
CA LEU A 108 -0.97 10.59 0.91
C LEU A 108 -1.97 9.65 1.60
N ARG A 109 -2.73 8.86 0.82
CA ARG A 109 -3.69 7.88 1.37
C ARG A 109 -3.04 6.81 2.24
N ASN A 110 -1.79 6.45 1.97
CA ASN A 110 -1.06 5.47 2.77
C ASN A 110 -0.51 6.06 4.08
N LEU A 111 -0.33 7.38 4.16
CA LEU A 111 0.02 8.05 5.43
C LEU A 111 -1.17 8.10 6.39
N ASP A 112 -2.39 8.26 5.88
CA ASP A 112 -3.62 8.36 6.69
C ASP A 112 -4.05 7.02 7.32
N LYS A 113 -3.50 5.89 6.85
CA LYS A 113 -3.78 4.53 7.37
C LYS A 113 -2.91 4.14 8.56
N LYS A 114 -2.05 5.03 9.04
CA LYS A 114 -1.09 4.79 10.11
C LYS A 114 -1.56 5.40 11.42
#